data_AF-A0A7L1GGM1-F1
#
_entry.id   AF-A0A7L1GGM1-F1
#
_cell.length_a   1.000
_cell.length_b   1.000
_cell.length_c   1.000
_cell.angle_alpha   90.00
_cell.angle_beta   90.00
_cell.angle_gamma   90.00
#
_symmetry.space_group_name_H-M   'P 1'
#
loop_
_entity.id
_entity.type
_entity.pdbx_description
1 polymer ?
#
loop_
_entity_poly.entity_id
_entity_poly.type
_entity_poly.pdbx_seq_one_letter_code
_entity_poly.pdbx_strand_id
1 'polypeptide(L)'
;TADAVLEHNDFLFPEYEILIEPEEPDSPVDSSVDPTDEQGAVDPFIPSKGPKEQEELRATSSAAFQSLDEETLEAMAKHETKDDKIFQMFKEKIAAEPEQIIRYCRGGEGPVWVSGGNIPEEKDIPNCLCGAKRIFEFQIMPQLLNHLKVDSLGESIDWGTLVVYTCAENCSEGNEYLEEFIWKQDFSVGS
;
A
#
# COMPACT_ATOMS: atom_id res chain seq x y z
N THR A 1 17.29 -26.77 -38.93
CA THR A 1 17.38 -25.97 -37.69
C THR A 1 15.96 -25.81 -37.22
N ALA A 2 15.59 -26.58 -36.18
CA ALA A 2 14.21 -26.63 -35.71
C ALA A 2 13.94 -25.35 -34.93
N ASP A 3 13.05 -24.50 -35.46
CA ASP A 3 12.35 -23.48 -34.69
C ASP A 3 11.61 -24.20 -33.56
N ALA A 4 12.08 -24.00 -32.32
CA ALA A 4 11.32 -24.37 -31.15
C ALA A 4 10.12 -23.41 -31.09
N VAL A 5 8.97 -23.89 -31.54
CA VAL A 5 7.69 -23.26 -31.24
C VAL A 5 7.57 -23.27 -29.73
N LEU A 6 7.77 -22.11 -29.09
CA LEU A 6 7.43 -21.91 -27.68
C LEU A 6 5.95 -22.24 -27.56
N GLU A 7 5.64 -23.35 -26.87
CA GLU A 7 4.26 -23.73 -26.61
C GLU A 7 3.56 -22.56 -25.96
N HIS A 8 2.52 -22.04 -26.62
CA HIS A 8 1.69 -20.98 -26.08
C HIS A 8 0.97 -21.58 -24.87
N ASN A 9 1.48 -21.27 -23.69
CA ASN A 9 0.90 -21.73 -22.45
C ASN A 9 -0.07 -20.63 -22.01
N ASP A 10 -1.36 -20.99 -21.99
CA ASP A 10 -2.49 -20.08 -21.76
C ASP A 10 -2.45 -19.38 -20.38
N PHE A 11 -1.51 -19.77 -19.51
CA PHE A 11 -1.29 -19.21 -18.18
C PHE A 11 0.01 -18.38 -18.06
N LEU A 12 0.80 -18.22 -19.13
CA LEU A 12 2.03 -17.43 -19.04
C LEU A 12 1.72 -15.93 -19.09
N PHE A 13 2.16 -15.23 -18.03
CA PHE A 13 2.17 -13.77 -18.00
C PHE A 13 3.26 -13.21 -18.91
N PRO A 14 3.15 -11.94 -19.34
CA PRO A 14 4.22 -11.30 -20.07
C PRO A 14 5.52 -11.30 -19.24
N GLU A 15 6.64 -11.59 -19.90
CA GLU A 15 7.96 -11.61 -19.28
C GLU A 15 8.56 -10.20 -19.25
N TYR A 16 9.14 -9.83 -18.11
CA TYR A 16 9.80 -8.54 -17.90
C TYR A 16 11.17 -8.76 -17.26
N GLU A 17 12.12 -7.89 -17.58
CA GLU A 17 13.40 -7.81 -16.87
C GLU A 17 13.21 -6.95 -15.61
N ILE A 18 13.72 -7.43 -14.47
CA ILE A 18 13.72 -6.68 -13.21
C ILE A 18 15.02 -5.88 -13.15
N LEU A 19 14.90 -4.55 -13.17
CA LEU A 19 16.01 -3.65 -12.91
C LEU A 19 16.16 -3.48 -11.39
N ILE A 20 17.39 -3.67 -10.89
CA ILE A 20 17.69 -3.58 -9.46
C ILE A 20 18.53 -2.33 -9.23
N GLU A 21 17.98 -1.41 -8.43
CA GLU A 21 18.63 -0.15 -8.05
C GLU A 21 18.71 -0.06 -6.52
N PRO A 22 19.76 0.55 -5.95
CA PRO A 22 19.85 0.76 -4.51
C PRO A 22 18.80 1.77 -4.04
N GLU A 23 18.23 1.53 -2.85
CA GLU A 23 17.33 2.49 -2.18
C GLU A 23 18.12 3.76 -1.85
N GLU A 24 17.73 4.91 -2.40
CA GLU A 24 18.29 6.20 -1.99
C GLU A 24 17.75 6.55 -0.60
N PRO A 25 18.60 6.96 0.36
CA PRO A 25 18.13 7.34 1.69
C PRO A 25 17.25 8.58 1.60
N ASP A 26 16.12 8.57 2.31
CA ASP A 26 15.26 9.74 2.46
C ASP A 26 16.10 10.93 2.95
N SER A 27 16.23 11.96 2.13
CA SER A 27 16.80 13.23 2.56
C SER A 27 15.97 13.76 3.74
N PRO A 28 16.57 14.18 4.86
CA PRO A 28 15.80 14.68 5.99
C PRO A 28 14.99 15.90 5.52
N VAL A 29 13.67 15.80 5.60
CA VAL A 29 12.78 16.95 5.48
C VAL A 29 13.17 17.96 6.57
N ASP A 30 13.73 19.09 6.14
CA ASP A 30 14.09 20.20 7.00
C ASP A 30 12.81 20.77 7.63
N SER A 31 12.49 20.30 8.83
CA SER A 31 11.37 20.76 9.64
C SER A 31 11.71 22.09 10.32
N SER A 32 12.10 23.10 9.54
CA SER A 32 12.29 24.49 9.99
C SER A 32 11.30 25.44 9.32
N VAL A 33 10.00 25.14 9.45
CA VAL A 33 8.96 26.16 9.34
C VAL A 33 8.79 26.83 10.71
N ASP A 34 9.52 27.94 10.87
CA ASP A 34 9.41 28.87 12.00
C ASP A 34 8.01 29.51 12.00
N PRO A 35 7.19 29.38 13.06
CA PRO A 35 5.84 29.92 13.10
C PRO A 35 5.82 31.33 13.68
N THR A 36 6.63 32.26 13.16
CA THR A 36 6.52 33.69 13.44
C THR A 36 7.24 34.47 12.35
N ASP A 37 6.52 35.10 11.41
CA ASP A 37 6.32 36.57 11.45
C ASP A 37 5.55 37.14 10.24
N GLU A 38 4.76 38.15 10.56
CA GLU A 38 4.32 39.31 9.77
C GLU A 38 3.20 39.21 8.69
N GLN A 39 2.04 39.70 9.15
CA GLN A 39 1.02 40.46 8.42
C GLN A 39 1.57 41.47 7.39
N GLY A 40 0.84 41.63 6.28
CA GLY A 40 0.81 42.92 5.57
C GLY A 40 0.41 42.86 4.10
N ALA A 41 -0.88 42.95 3.80
CA ALA A 41 -1.40 43.66 2.62
C ALA A 41 -2.94 43.75 2.68
N VAL A 42 -3.42 44.94 3.04
CA VAL A 42 -4.80 45.38 2.78
C VAL A 42 -4.84 46.03 1.39
N ASP A 43 -5.88 45.76 0.60
CA ASP A 43 -6.41 46.77 -0.31
C ASP A 43 -7.92 46.53 -0.58
N PRO A 44 -8.76 47.59 -0.67
CA PRO A 44 -10.19 47.53 -0.48
C PRO A 44 -10.97 47.52 -1.80
N PHE A 45 -12.13 46.85 -1.82
CA PHE A 45 -13.13 47.10 -2.87
C PHE A 45 -14.56 47.01 -2.32
N ILE A 46 -15.33 48.09 -2.47
CA ILE A 46 -16.75 48.28 -2.12
C ILE A 46 -17.36 49.10 -3.28
N PRO A 47 -18.66 49.04 -3.65
CA PRO A 47 -19.66 47.95 -3.70
C PRO A 47 -20.44 47.95 -5.05
N SER A 48 -21.40 47.03 -5.26
CA SER A 48 -22.65 47.34 -6.01
C SER A 48 -23.81 46.37 -5.70
N LYS A 49 -24.99 46.97 -5.52
CA LYS A 49 -26.35 46.45 -5.18
C LYS A 49 -26.84 45.37 -6.19
N GLY A 50 -27.52 44.25 -5.87
CA GLY A 50 -28.82 44.00 -5.20
C GLY A 50 -29.88 43.53 -6.24
N PRO A 51 -31.10 43.03 -5.93
CA PRO A 51 -31.57 41.98 -4.98
C PRO A 51 -32.44 40.88 -5.68
N LYS A 52 -32.86 39.81 -4.98
CA LYS A 52 -34.24 39.23 -5.01
C LYS A 52 -34.40 38.00 -4.09
N GLU A 53 -35.49 38.05 -3.33
CA GLU A 53 -36.02 37.08 -2.36
C GLU A 53 -36.45 35.74 -2.99
N GLN A 54 -36.47 34.66 -2.21
CA GLN A 54 -37.62 33.74 -2.11
C GLN A 54 -37.45 32.70 -0.98
N GLU A 55 -38.40 32.73 -0.06
CA GLU A 55 -38.57 31.85 1.10
C GLU A 55 -39.61 30.75 0.79
N GLU A 56 -39.46 29.60 1.47
CA GLU A 56 -40.42 28.52 1.77
C GLU A 56 -41.04 27.64 0.66
N LEU A 57 -40.95 26.30 0.83
CA LEU A 57 -42.09 25.43 1.20
C LEU A 57 -41.74 23.91 1.24
N ARG A 58 -41.76 23.37 2.47
CA ARG A 58 -42.29 22.06 2.94
C ARG A 58 -42.05 20.73 2.17
N ALA A 59 -41.27 19.88 2.86
CA ALA A 59 -41.66 18.59 3.45
C ALA A 59 -42.23 17.45 2.57
N THR A 60 -41.51 16.31 2.57
CA THR A 60 -41.91 14.93 2.94
C THR A 60 -40.97 13.96 2.19
N SER A 61 -40.13 13.14 2.82
CA SER A 61 -40.49 11.96 3.59
C SER A 61 -39.22 11.15 3.97
N SER A 62 -39.35 10.30 4.98
CA SER A 62 -38.46 9.19 5.41
C SER A 62 -37.09 9.49 6.05
N ALA A 63 -37.15 9.73 7.36
CA ALA A 63 -36.48 8.98 8.43
C ALA A 63 -35.10 8.32 8.16
N ALA A 64 -34.15 8.69 9.04
CA ALA A 64 -32.85 8.06 9.33
C ALA A 64 -31.58 8.60 8.64
N PHE A 65 -31.56 9.87 8.22
CA PHE A 65 -30.32 10.65 8.18
C PHE A 65 -30.47 11.80 9.17
N GLN A 66 -30.06 11.57 10.42
CA GLN A 66 -29.78 12.70 11.30
C GLN A 66 -28.70 13.51 10.58
N SER A 67 -28.96 14.79 10.35
CA SER A 67 -27.96 15.75 9.89
C SER A 67 -26.88 15.79 10.95
N LEU A 68 -25.90 14.91 10.82
CA LEU A 68 -24.63 15.04 11.51
C LEU A 68 -24.10 16.41 11.12
N ASP A 69 -23.78 17.24 12.11
CA ASP A 69 -23.17 18.54 11.86
C ASP A 69 -21.87 18.34 11.08
N GLU A 70 -21.57 19.29 10.18
CA GLU A 70 -20.36 19.31 9.35
C GLU A 70 -19.10 19.07 10.21
N GLU A 71 -19.10 19.60 11.43
CA GLU A 71 -18.01 19.45 12.40
C GLU A 71 -17.86 18.00 12.89
N THR A 72 -18.96 17.27 13.13
CA THR A 72 -18.95 15.84 13.45
C THR A 72 -18.58 14.99 12.25
N LEU A 73 -19.00 15.34 11.03
CA LEU A 73 -18.56 14.67 9.80
C LEU A 73 -17.06 14.84 9.58
N GLU A 74 -16.55 16.07 9.77
CA GLU A 74 -15.13 16.38 9.71
C GLU A 74 -14.35 15.69 10.85
N ALA A 75 -14.88 15.62 12.06
CA ALA A 75 -14.24 14.95 13.19
C ALA A 75 -14.18 13.43 12.98
N MET A 76 -15.23 12.84 12.39
CA MET A 76 -15.24 11.43 11.98
C MET A 76 -14.29 11.17 10.81
N ALA A 77 -14.19 12.09 9.85
CA ALA A 77 -13.21 12.03 8.76
C ALA A 77 -11.76 12.24 9.22
N LYS A 78 -11.56 12.99 10.31
CA LYS A 78 -10.24 13.21 10.96
C LYS A 78 -9.88 12.11 11.95
N HIS A 79 -10.78 11.19 12.26
CA HIS A 79 -10.49 10.11 13.20
C HIS A 79 -9.67 9.02 12.50
N GLU A 80 -8.36 9.27 12.35
CA GLU A 80 -7.40 8.31 11.81
C GLU A 80 -7.50 6.98 12.55
N THR A 81 -7.89 5.94 11.84
CA THR A 81 -7.82 4.58 12.33
C THR A 81 -6.37 4.10 12.39
N LYS A 82 -6.12 3.01 13.10
CA LYS A 82 -4.79 2.37 13.09
C LYS A 82 -4.38 1.93 11.69
N ASP A 83 -5.36 1.50 10.88
CA ASP A 83 -5.12 1.08 9.51
C ASP A 83 -4.75 2.27 8.61
N ASP A 84 -5.38 3.44 8.80
CA ASP A 84 -5.01 4.66 8.05
C ASP A 84 -3.56 5.05 8.29
N LYS A 85 -3.07 4.92 9.53
CA LYS A 85 -1.66 5.20 9.87
C LYS A 85 -0.71 4.22 9.21
N ILE A 86 -1.04 2.93 9.21
CA ILE A 86 -0.22 1.90 8.57
C ILE A 86 -0.17 2.13 7.06
N PHE A 87 -1.32 2.43 6.45
CA PHE A 87 -1.41 2.71 5.03
C PHE A 87 -0.67 4.01 4.65
N GLN A 88 -0.69 5.02 5.52
CA GLN A 88 0.07 6.25 5.31
C GLN A 88 1.58 5.98 5.38
N MET A 89 2.06 5.20 6.36
CA MET A 89 3.46 4.77 6.42
C MET A 89 3.86 3.96 5.18
N PHE A 90 2.98 3.10 4.68
CA PHE A 90 3.18 2.36 3.43
C PHE A 90 3.36 3.31 2.24
N LYS A 91 2.49 4.32 2.11
CA LYS A 91 2.60 5.34 1.05
C LYS A 91 3.88 6.14 1.14
N GLU A 92 4.25 6.58 2.34
CA GLU A 92 5.47 7.37 2.55
C GLU A 92 6.70 6.57 2.15
N LYS A 93 6.80 5.29 2.56
CA LYS A 93 7.92 4.42 2.23
C LYS A 93 8.04 4.15 0.72
N ILE A 94 6.92 4.15 0.00
CA ILE A 94 6.88 3.88 -1.45
C ILE A 94 6.97 5.17 -2.28
N ALA A 95 6.77 6.34 -1.67
CA ALA A 95 6.74 7.61 -2.38
C ALA A 95 8.03 7.91 -3.15
N ALA A 96 9.18 7.44 -2.64
CA ALA A 96 10.47 7.58 -3.30
C ALA A 96 10.52 6.84 -4.64
N GLU A 97 9.91 5.64 -4.72
CA GLU A 97 9.88 4.83 -5.94
C GLU A 97 8.51 4.14 -6.10
N PRO A 98 7.50 4.83 -6.65
CA PRO A 98 6.14 4.29 -6.76
C PRO A 98 6.00 3.14 -7.75
N GLU A 99 6.93 2.99 -8.70
CA GLU A 99 6.91 1.93 -9.70
C GLU A 99 7.57 0.63 -9.19
N GLN A 100 8.12 0.63 -7.97
CA GLN A 100 8.79 -0.53 -7.41
C GLN A 100 7.85 -1.74 -7.31
N ILE A 101 8.29 -2.88 -7.86
CA ILE A 101 7.56 -4.16 -7.82
C ILE A 101 8.12 -5.13 -6.77
N ILE A 102 9.37 -4.94 -6.35
CA ILE A 102 10.06 -5.77 -5.36
C ILE A 102 10.85 -4.85 -4.44
N ARG A 103 10.75 -5.09 -3.13
CA ARG A 103 11.61 -4.46 -2.13
C ARG A 103 12.41 -5.52 -1.39
N TYR A 104 13.73 -5.47 -1.52
CA TYR A 104 14.65 -6.40 -0.87
C TYR A 104 15.20 -5.80 0.43
N CYS A 105 15.06 -6.50 1.55
CA CYS A 105 15.55 -6.03 2.85
C CYS A 105 15.75 -7.20 3.82
N ARG A 106 16.75 -8.03 3.54
CA ARG A 106 17.04 -9.24 4.35
C ARG A 106 17.51 -8.89 5.76
N GLY A 107 16.73 -9.25 6.76
CA GLY A 107 17.04 -9.03 8.18
C GLY A 107 17.14 -7.54 8.60
N GLY A 108 16.61 -6.62 7.79
CA GLY A 108 16.58 -5.19 8.10
C GLY A 108 15.33 -4.75 8.86
N GLU A 109 14.76 -3.61 8.44
CA GLU A 109 13.59 -2.97 9.08
C GLU A 109 12.31 -3.81 9.01
N GLY A 110 12.28 -4.83 8.13
CA GLY A 110 11.16 -5.73 7.95
C GLY A 110 10.23 -5.34 6.80
N PRO A 111 9.08 -6.03 6.67
CA PRO A 111 8.10 -5.78 5.63
C PRO A 111 7.30 -4.50 5.88
N VAL A 112 6.82 -3.90 4.80
CA VAL A 112 5.89 -2.76 4.82
C VAL A 112 4.49 -3.29 4.53
N TRP A 113 3.56 -3.06 5.46
CA TRP A 113 2.20 -3.61 5.42
C TRP A 113 1.20 -2.58 4.88
N VAL A 114 0.19 -3.05 4.15
CA VAL A 114 -0.88 -2.18 3.63
C VAL A 114 -1.99 -1.92 4.65
N SER A 115 -2.14 -2.81 5.63
CA SER A 115 -3.12 -2.70 6.73
C SER A 115 -2.58 -3.33 8.01
N GLY A 116 -3.24 -3.07 9.15
CA GLY A 116 -2.93 -3.71 10.43
C GLY A 116 -3.52 -5.12 10.59
N GLY A 117 -4.31 -5.58 9.62
CA GLY A 117 -4.89 -6.92 9.61
C GLY A 117 -3.96 -7.94 8.94
N ASN A 118 -4.09 -9.23 9.30
CA ASN A 118 -3.39 -10.32 8.63
C ASN A 118 -1.86 -10.15 8.55
N ILE A 119 -1.25 -9.60 9.61
CA ILE A 119 0.21 -9.56 9.78
C ILE A 119 0.63 -10.82 10.54
N PRO A 120 1.61 -11.60 10.06
CA PRO A 120 2.05 -12.81 10.72
C PRO A 120 2.80 -12.49 12.01
N GLU A 121 2.54 -13.28 13.06
CA GLU A 121 3.40 -13.33 14.24
C GLU A 121 4.57 -14.30 14.00
N GLU A 122 5.62 -14.24 14.83
CA GLU A 122 6.79 -15.15 14.70
C GLU A 122 6.40 -16.64 14.70
N LYS A 123 5.31 -16.99 15.39
CA LYS A 123 4.80 -18.38 15.48
C LYS A 123 4.13 -18.87 14.19
N ASP A 124 3.65 -17.93 13.35
CA ASP A 124 2.96 -18.24 12.09
C ASP A 124 3.96 -18.52 10.96
N ILE A 125 5.23 -18.15 11.18
CA ILE A 125 6.33 -18.40 10.26
C ILE A 125 7.02 -19.71 10.67
N PRO A 126 6.90 -20.78 9.88
CA PRO A 126 7.53 -22.05 10.21
C PRO A 126 9.06 -21.96 10.15
N ASN A 127 9.73 -22.72 11.01
CA ASN A 127 11.17 -22.91 10.93
C ASN A 127 11.57 -23.59 9.62
N CYS A 128 12.79 -23.31 9.17
CA CYS A 128 13.42 -24.00 8.05
C CYS A 128 13.60 -25.50 8.36
N LEU A 129 13.74 -26.32 7.33
CA LEU A 129 13.97 -27.77 7.45
C LEU A 129 15.23 -28.12 8.24
N CYS A 130 16.26 -27.27 8.15
CA CYS A 130 17.48 -27.41 8.97
C CYS A 130 17.29 -27.10 10.46
N GLY A 131 16.11 -26.60 10.86
CA GLY A 131 15.75 -26.21 12.22
C GLY A 131 15.99 -24.74 12.56
N ALA A 132 16.63 -23.97 11.68
CA ALA A 132 16.81 -22.52 11.87
C ALA A 132 15.50 -21.75 11.70
N LYS A 133 15.39 -20.57 12.33
CA LYS A 133 14.29 -19.63 12.06
C LYS A 133 14.37 -19.11 10.63
N ARG A 134 13.22 -18.79 10.05
CA ARG A 134 13.17 -17.99 8.82
C ARG A 134 13.10 -16.50 9.17
N ILE A 135 13.76 -15.68 8.36
CA ILE A 135 13.78 -14.22 8.48
C ILE A 135 13.23 -13.61 7.20
N PHE A 136 12.68 -12.40 7.31
CA PHE A 136 12.26 -11.63 6.15
C PHE A 136 13.44 -11.41 5.20
N GLU A 137 13.21 -11.66 3.90
CA GLU A 137 14.19 -11.42 2.85
C GLU A 137 13.76 -10.30 1.89
N PHE A 138 12.58 -10.43 1.28
CA PHE A 138 12.04 -9.44 0.37
C PHE A 138 10.52 -9.49 0.33
N GLN A 139 9.92 -8.43 -0.20
CA GLN A 139 8.48 -8.34 -0.45
C GLN A 139 8.19 -8.02 -1.91
N ILE A 140 7.07 -8.54 -2.42
CA ILE A 140 6.52 -8.26 -3.74
C ILE A 140 5.37 -7.28 -3.55
N MET A 141 5.46 -6.16 -4.27
CA MET A 141 4.56 -5.03 -4.16
C MET A 141 3.29 -5.25 -4.97
N PRO A 142 2.17 -4.62 -4.58
CA PRO A 142 0.92 -4.70 -5.33
C PRO A 142 1.05 -4.09 -6.72
N GLN A 143 2.02 -3.19 -6.92
CA GLN A 143 2.33 -2.56 -8.21
C GLN A 143 2.60 -3.59 -9.32
N LEU A 144 3.11 -4.79 -8.98
CA LEU A 144 3.33 -5.85 -9.96
C LEU A 144 2.04 -6.28 -10.66
N LEU A 145 0.88 -6.19 -10.00
CA LEU A 145 -0.43 -6.54 -10.57
C LEU A 145 -0.74 -5.74 -11.84
N ASN A 146 -0.29 -4.48 -11.91
CA ASN A 146 -0.46 -3.62 -13.09
C ASN A 146 0.29 -4.14 -14.33
N HIS A 147 1.31 -4.98 -14.13
CA HIS A 147 2.12 -5.57 -15.21
C HIS A 147 1.63 -6.95 -15.64
N LEU A 148 0.86 -7.65 -14.79
CA LEU A 148 0.38 -9.02 -15.08
C LEU A 148 -0.76 -9.08 -16.11
N LYS A 149 -1.39 -7.94 -16.45
CA LYS A 149 -2.46 -7.83 -17.47
C LYS A 149 -3.60 -8.85 -17.30
N VAL A 150 -4.01 -9.08 -16.06
CA VAL A 150 -5.06 -10.04 -15.71
C VAL A 150 -6.43 -9.36 -15.81
N ASP A 151 -6.95 -9.23 -17.04
CA ASP A 151 -8.24 -8.57 -17.32
C ASP A 151 -9.45 -9.53 -17.26
N SER A 152 -9.26 -10.80 -16.87
CA SER A 152 -10.33 -11.82 -16.87
C SER A 152 -11.08 -11.85 -15.54
N LEU A 153 -12.39 -11.60 -15.62
CA LEU A 153 -13.35 -11.56 -14.50
C LEU A 153 -13.47 -12.87 -13.66
N GLY A 154 -12.76 -13.94 -14.02
CA GLY A 154 -12.81 -15.24 -13.35
C GLY A 154 -11.58 -15.60 -12.51
N GLU A 155 -10.46 -14.92 -12.70
CA GLU A 155 -9.17 -15.18 -12.03
C GLU A 155 -8.51 -13.86 -11.62
N SER A 156 -9.26 -12.99 -10.92
CA SER A 156 -8.71 -11.73 -10.42
C SER A 156 -7.61 -12.02 -9.39
N ILE A 157 -6.36 -11.87 -9.81
CA ILE A 157 -5.22 -11.92 -8.92
C ILE A 157 -5.14 -10.58 -8.21
N ASP A 158 -5.33 -10.59 -6.89
CA ASP A 158 -5.24 -9.40 -6.05
C ASP A 158 -4.48 -9.75 -4.76
N TRP A 159 -3.63 -8.83 -4.31
CA TRP A 159 -2.91 -8.87 -3.04
C TRP A 159 -2.47 -7.47 -2.64
N GLY A 160 -2.40 -7.20 -1.34
CA GLY A 160 -1.80 -6.00 -0.76
C GLY A 160 -0.27 -6.05 -0.77
N THR A 161 0.30 -7.13 -0.23
CA THR A 161 1.75 -7.38 -0.30
C THR A 161 2.02 -8.87 -0.13
N LEU A 162 3.06 -9.38 -0.79
CA LEU A 162 3.56 -10.73 -0.56
C LEU A 162 4.92 -10.64 0.12
N VAL A 163 5.09 -11.32 1.24
CA VAL A 163 6.28 -11.24 2.08
C VAL A 163 6.98 -12.59 2.08
N VAL A 164 8.24 -12.61 1.68
CA VAL A 164 9.03 -13.83 1.56
C VAL A 164 10.00 -13.95 2.73
N TYR A 165 9.99 -15.12 3.35
CA TYR A 165 10.83 -15.48 4.48
C TYR A 165 11.74 -16.65 4.10
N THR A 166 13.03 -16.51 4.38
CA THR A 166 14.06 -17.49 4.02
C THR A 166 14.88 -17.91 5.23
N CYS A 167 15.62 -19.02 5.09
CA CYS A 167 16.48 -19.51 6.17
C CYS A 167 17.50 -18.45 6.63
N ALA A 168 17.52 -18.14 7.93
CA ALA A 168 18.52 -17.22 8.51
C ALA A 168 19.96 -17.68 8.26
N GLU A 169 20.20 -19.00 8.40
CA GLU A 169 21.50 -19.63 8.23
C GLU A 169 21.86 -19.94 6.77
N ASN A 170 21.02 -19.57 5.80
CA ASN A 170 21.23 -19.86 4.37
C ASN A 170 21.61 -21.33 4.11
N CYS A 171 20.84 -22.25 4.70
CA CYS A 171 21.14 -23.67 4.59
C CYS A 171 21.01 -24.14 3.13
N SER A 172 21.89 -25.05 2.73
CA SER A 172 21.82 -25.75 1.44
C SER A 172 21.86 -27.25 1.70
N GLU A 173 20.69 -27.87 1.82
CA GLU A 173 20.57 -29.32 1.97
C GLU A 173 20.70 -29.99 0.60
N GLY A 174 21.93 -30.09 0.11
CA GLY A 174 22.21 -30.59 -1.23
C GLY A 174 21.78 -29.60 -2.32
N ASN A 175 22.21 -29.81 -3.55
CA ASN A 175 21.92 -28.91 -4.68
C ASN A 175 20.45 -28.97 -5.16
N GLU A 176 19.50 -29.18 -4.26
CA GLU A 176 18.07 -29.19 -4.55
C GLU A 176 17.45 -27.87 -4.08
N TYR A 177 16.47 -27.37 -4.83
CA TYR A 177 15.72 -26.18 -4.45
C TYR A 177 14.89 -26.49 -3.20
N LEU A 178 15.04 -25.67 -2.16
CA LEU A 178 14.28 -25.78 -0.92
C LEU A 178 13.05 -24.89 -0.97
N GLU A 179 11.97 -25.35 -0.36
CA GLU A 179 10.74 -24.56 -0.22
C GLU A 179 10.91 -23.51 0.89
N GLU A 180 10.76 -22.25 0.51
CA GLU A 180 10.74 -21.11 1.42
C GLU A 180 9.31 -20.66 1.69
N PHE A 181 9.14 -19.77 2.68
CA PHE A 181 7.82 -19.41 3.17
C PHE A 181 7.36 -18.06 2.60
N ILE A 182 6.11 -18.01 2.14
CA ILE A 182 5.47 -16.79 1.66
C ILE A 182 4.23 -16.49 2.50
N TRP A 183 4.12 -15.23 2.94
CA TRP A 183 2.92 -14.70 3.57
C TRP A 183 2.23 -13.72 2.62
N LYS A 184 0.91 -13.87 2.46
CA LYS A 184 0.09 -13.00 1.63
C LYS A 184 -0.81 -12.14 2.52
N GLN A 185 -0.74 -10.82 2.36
CA GLN A 185 -1.72 -9.88 2.92
C GLN A 185 -2.61 -9.35 1.78
N ASP A 186 -3.93 -9.38 1.95
CA ASP A 186 -4.91 -8.82 1.01
C ASP A 186 -5.24 -7.35 1.34
N PHE A 187 -5.72 -6.58 0.36
CA PHE A 187 -6.22 -5.21 0.57
C PHE A 187 -7.55 -5.18 1.32
N SER A 188 -8.39 -6.20 1.15
CA SER A 188 -9.68 -6.30 1.85
C SER A 188 -9.53 -7.07 3.15
N VAL A 189 -9.93 -6.47 4.27
CA VAL A 189 -10.34 -7.24 5.45
C VAL A 189 -11.59 -8.01 5.01
N GLY A 190 -11.45 -9.31 4.78
CA GLY A 190 -12.55 -10.16 4.31
C GLY A 190 -13.83 -9.86 5.10
N SER A 191 -14.89 -9.49 4.39
CA SER A 191 -16.22 -9.26 4.96
C SER A 191 -16.83 -10.54 5.54
#